data_AF-A0A8H5KAA8-F1
#
_entry.id   AF-A0A8H5KAA8-F1
#
_cell.length_a   1.000
_cell.length_b   1.000
_cell.length_c   1.000
_cell.angle_alpha   90.00
_cell.angle_beta   90.00
_cell.angle_gamma   90.00
#
_symmetry.space_group_name_H-M   'P 1'
#
loop_
_entity.id
_entity.type
_entity.pdbx_description
1 polymer ?
#
loop_
_entity_poly.entity_id
_entity_poly.type
_entity_poly.pdbx_seq_one_letter_code
_entity_poly.pdbx_strand_id
1 'polypeptide(L)'
;MSHSITDETALKIIDEWEDEKRLELAFQDGWHPGLAVPMPEEPIYKFSKSALQVGHFIDDVPGYPPSLSANRKKNAKAYLMVKRIGSDLPMTFFLWCDADGYPVDKRYIQLAEGLVMEHLKRDLMVMYNNHEMSLVMEYNEALKVAKDRLALRRCELKRVDYMLPADQGGKVREPWLCSEADTELN
;
A
#
# COMPACT_ATOMS: atom_id res chain seq x y z
N MET A 1 -34.24 -2.92 32.36
CA MET A 1 -32.87 -2.85 31.81
C MET A 1 -32.31 -4.26 31.83
N SER A 2 -32.54 -5.03 30.77
CA SER A 2 -32.03 -6.40 30.60
C SER A 2 -31.08 -6.38 29.39
N HIS A 3 -29.83 -5.98 29.61
CA HIS A 3 -28.77 -6.40 28.70
C HIS A 3 -28.60 -7.90 28.93
N SER A 4 -28.88 -8.67 27.88
CA SER A 4 -29.21 -10.08 27.99
C SER A 4 -27.94 -10.92 28.12
N ILE A 5 -27.94 -11.90 29.01
CA ILE A 5 -26.85 -12.89 29.19
C ILE A 5 -26.48 -13.59 27.86
N THR A 6 -27.41 -13.61 26.91
CA THR A 6 -27.22 -14.08 25.53
C THR A 6 -26.25 -13.23 24.71
N ASP A 7 -26.16 -11.91 24.95
CA ASP A 7 -25.23 -11.03 24.23
C ASP A 7 -23.77 -11.24 24.70
N GLU A 8 -23.56 -11.42 26.00
CA GLU A 8 -22.22 -11.70 26.56
C GLU A 8 -21.68 -13.07 26.13
N THR A 9 -22.57 -14.06 26.02
CA THR A 9 -22.18 -15.40 25.57
C THR A 9 -21.84 -15.42 24.08
N ALA A 10 -22.61 -14.67 23.26
CA ALA A 10 -22.34 -14.52 21.84
C ALA A 10 -21.01 -13.79 21.58
N LEU A 11 -20.71 -12.74 22.34
CA LEU A 11 -19.43 -12.02 22.25
C LEU A 11 -18.24 -12.92 22.57
N LYS A 12 -18.33 -13.73 23.65
CA LYS A 12 -17.26 -14.69 23.99
C LYS A 12 -17.00 -15.73 22.91
N ILE A 13 -18.06 -16.25 22.29
CA ILE A 13 -17.92 -17.23 21.19
C ILE A 13 -17.23 -16.60 19.97
N ILE A 14 -17.53 -15.33 19.68
CA ILE A 14 -16.87 -14.59 18.59
C ILE A 14 -15.39 -14.38 18.92
N ASP A 15 -15.08 -13.94 20.14
CA ASP A 15 -13.70 -13.71 20.58
C ASP A 15 -12.86 -15.01 20.53
N GLU A 16 -13.39 -16.12 21.04
CA GLU A 16 -12.72 -17.43 21.00
C GLU A 16 -12.46 -17.91 19.56
N TRP A 17 -13.43 -17.71 18.66
CA TRP A 17 -13.28 -18.07 17.25
C TRP A 17 -12.22 -17.21 16.53
N GLU A 18 -12.15 -15.91 16.83
CA GLU A 18 -11.13 -15.02 16.28
C GLU A 18 -9.73 -15.40 16.78
N ASP A 19 -9.61 -15.78 18.04
CA ASP A 19 -8.38 -16.24 18.67
C ASP A 19 -7.86 -17.54 18.04
N GLU A 20 -8.73 -18.54 17.84
CA GLU A 20 -8.40 -19.78 17.14
C GLU A 20 -7.89 -19.50 15.72
N LYS A 21 -8.58 -18.64 14.98
CA LYS A 21 -8.18 -18.26 13.62
C LYS A 21 -6.82 -17.56 13.59
N ARG A 22 -6.54 -16.67 14.55
CA ARG A 22 -5.22 -16.01 14.66
C ARG A 22 -4.10 -17.00 14.94
N LEU A 23 -4.36 -17.99 15.80
CA LEU A 23 -3.42 -19.06 16.08
C LEU A 23 -3.15 -19.91 14.82
N GLU A 24 -4.20 -20.30 14.09
CA GLU A 24 -4.04 -21.03 12.82
C GLU A 24 -3.15 -20.26 11.83
N LEU A 25 -3.39 -18.96 11.66
CA LEU A 25 -2.57 -18.08 10.81
C LEU A 25 -1.11 -17.98 11.30
N ALA A 26 -0.88 -17.93 12.61
CA ALA A 26 0.46 -17.88 13.18
C ALA A 26 1.30 -19.13 12.83
N PHE A 27 0.68 -20.31 12.78
CA PHE A 27 1.32 -21.57 12.41
C PHE A 27 1.25 -21.92 10.91
N GLN A 28 0.65 -21.05 10.10
CA GLN A 28 0.57 -21.23 8.65
C GLN A 28 1.97 -21.37 8.01
N ASP A 29 2.02 -22.04 6.86
CA ASP A 29 3.24 -22.31 6.08
C ASP A 29 4.31 -23.13 6.84
N GLY A 30 3.91 -23.86 7.87
CA GLY A 30 4.79 -24.70 8.67
C GLY A 30 5.71 -23.91 9.61
N TRP A 31 5.38 -22.64 9.90
CA TRP A 31 6.14 -21.85 10.86
C TRP A 31 6.00 -22.44 12.27
N HIS A 32 7.08 -22.41 13.06
CA HIS A 32 7.06 -22.78 14.48
C HIS A 32 8.05 -21.93 15.30
N PRO A 33 7.93 -21.87 16.64
CA PRO A 33 8.75 -21.00 17.52
C PRO A 33 10.28 -21.15 17.40
N GLY A 34 10.75 -22.29 16.90
CA GLY A 34 12.17 -22.55 16.64
C GLY A 34 12.73 -21.84 15.41
N LEU A 35 11.87 -21.32 14.53
CA LEU A 35 12.26 -20.63 13.31
C LEU A 35 12.35 -19.11 13.51
N ALA A 36 13.07 -18.45 12.60
CA ALA A 36 13.04 -17.00 12.51
C ALA A 36 11.60 -16.52 12.22
N VAL A 37 11.23 -15.35 12.77
CA VAL A 37 9.93 -14.74 12.46
C VAL A 37 10.12 -13.84 11.24
N PRO A 38 9.47 -14.13 10.10
CA PRO A 38 9.50 -13.22 8.96
C PRO A 38 8.68 -11.98 9.30
N MET A 39 9.31 -10.81 9.21
CA MET A 39 8.61 -9.53 9.33
C MET A 39 8.06 -9.14 7.95
N PRO A 40 6.82 -8.64 7.85
CA PRO A 40 6.31 -8.15 6.58
C PRO A 40 7.14 -6.94 6.12
N GLU A 41 7.36 -6.86 4.81
CA GLU A 41 8.00 -5.70 4.20
C GLU A 41 6.97 -4.62 3.89
N GLU A 42 7.40 -3.36 3.89
CA GLU A 42 6.50 -2.29 3.48
C GLU A 42 6.02 -2.49 2.04
N PRO A 43 4.72 -2.28 1.76
CA PRO A 43 4.18 -2.49 0.44
C PRO A 43 4.81 -1.58 -0.61
N ILE A 44 5.23 -2.17 -1.73
CA ILE A 44 5.81 -1.49 -2.89
C ILE A 44 4.71 -1.27 -3.95
N TYR A 45 4.45 -0.02 -4.32
CA TYR A 45 3.45 0.33 -5.34
C TYR A 45 4.00 0.06 -6.72
N LYS A 46 3.15 -0.53 -7.57
CA LYS A 46 3.47 -0.75 -8.98
C LYS A 46 2.97 0.43 -9.80
N PHE A 47 3.76 0.84 -10.80
CA PHE A 47 3.42 1.91 -11.74
C PHE A 47 2.00 1.76 -12.33
N SER A 48 1.61 0.55 -12.73
CA SER A 48 0.28 0.26 -13.29
C SER A 48 -0.88 0.47 -12.33
N LYS A 49 -0.63 0.62 -11.03
CA LYS A 49 -1.63 0.86 -9.98
C LYS A 49 -1.73 2.32 -9.58
N SER A 50 -0.86 3.16 -10.12
CA SER A 50 -0.76 4.56 -9.76
C SER A 50 -0.49 5.45 -10.97
N ALA A 51 -0.69 4.97 -12.21
CA ALA A 51 -0.44 5.76 -13.42
C ALA A 51 -1.52 5.54 -14.49
N LEU A 52 -1.88 6.61 -15.19
CA LEU A 52 -2.77 6.61 -16.35
C LEU A 52 -2.03 7.15 -17.57
N GLN A 53 -2.25 6.53 -18.73
CA GLN A 53 -1.77 7.09 -20.00
C GLN A 53 -2.60 8.33 -20.34
N VAL A 54 -1.93 9.45 -20.53
CA VAL A 54 -2.57 10.77 -20.76
C VAL A 54 -2.32 11.33 -22.16
N GLY A 55 -1.38 10.74 -22.90
CA GLY A 55 -1.03 11.23 -24.23
C GLY A 55 0.28 10.67 -24.74
N HIS A 56 1.03 11.51 -25.43
CA HIS A 56 2.30 11.17 -26.07
C HIS A 56 3.27 12.35 -26.05
N PHE A 57 4.56 12.09 -26.26
CA PHE A 57 5.55 13.15 -26.32
C PHE A 57 5.60 13.83 -27.69
N ILE A 58 5.63 15.18 -27.70
CA ILE A 58 5.70 15.97 -28.94
C ILE A 58 7.09 15.99 -29.57
N ASP A 59 8.13 15.76 -28.77
CA ASP A 59 9.53 15.67 -29.18
C ASP A 59 10.30 14.72 -28.25
N ASP A 60 11.55 14.42 -28.57
CA ASP A 60 12.44 13.64 -27.73
C ASP A 60 12.64 14.33 -26.37
N VAL A 61 12.36 13.61 -25.28
CA VAL A 61 12.50 14.12 -23.91
C VAL A 61 13.98 14.08 -23.52
N PRO A 62 14.58 15.22 -23.13
CA PRO A 62 15.96 15.23 -22.69
C PRO A 62 16.14 14.39 -21.41
N GLY A 63 17.27 13.69 -21.31
CA GLY A 63 17.72 13.01 -20.11
C GLY A 63 19.16 13.39 -19.80
N TYR A 64 19.54 13.34 -18.53
CA TYR A 64 20.95 13.42 -18.14
C TYR A 64 21.33 12.20 -17.28
N PRO A 65 22.20 11.29 -17.78
CA PRO A 65 22.77 11.26 -19.13
C PRO A 65 21.68 11.12 -20.23
N PRO A 66 21.98 11.43 -21.51
CA PRO A 66 21.02 11.33 -22.60
C PRO A 66 20.28 10.00 -22.54
N SER A 67 18.95 10.06 -22.32
CA SER A 67 18.17 8.84 -22.17
C SER A 67 18.14 8.11 -23.51
N LEU A 68 18.71 6.91 -23.55
CA LEU A 68 18.58 5.98 -24.66
C LEU A 68 17.23 5.24 -24.62
N SER A 69 16.36 5.53 -23.65
CA SER A 69 15.07 4.84 -23.51
C SER A 69 14.17 5.17 -24.69
N ALA A 70 13.66 4.13 -25.35
CA ALA A 70 12.62 4.26 -26.36
C ALA A 70 11.36 4.96 -25.81
N ASN A 71 11.15 4.90 -24.50
CA ASN A 71 10.03 5.53 -23.81
C ASN A 71 10.14 7.06 -23.73
N ARG A 72 11.28 7.65 -24.11
CA ARG A 72 11.49 9.10 -24.14
C ARG A 72 11.59 9.68 -25.54
N LYS A 73 11.26 8.91 -26.57
CA LYS A 73 11.23 9.37 -27.96
C LYS A 73 9.94 10.11 -28.29
N LYS A 74 10.01 10.97 -29.31
CA LYS A 74 8.84 11.56 -29.94
C LYS A 74 7.79 10.49 -30.24
N ASN A 75 6.52 10.79 -29.94
CA ASN A 75 5.36 9.90 -30.01
C ASN A 75 5.33 8.73 -29.01
N ALA A 76 6.33 8.57 -28.14
CA ALA A 76 6.21 7.61 -27.04
C ALA A 76 5.13 8.04 -26.05
N LYS A 77 4.57 7.07 -25.32
CA LYS A 77 3.45 7.28 -24.41
C LYS A 77 3.87 8.11 -23.21
N ALA A 78 3.03 9.08 -22.86
CA ALA A 78 3.17 9.89 -21.67
C ALA A 78 2.12 9.49 -20.62
N TYR A 79 2.49 9.60 -19.35
CA TYR A 79 1.68 9.17 -18.22
C TYR A 79 1.58 10.27 -17.16
N LEU A 80 0.48 10.22 -16.41
CA LEU A 80 0.32 10.92 -15.15
C LEU A 80 0.22 9.88 -14.05
N MET A 81 1.03 10.01 -13.00
CA MET A 81 1.05 9.07 -11.89
C MET A 81 0.89 9.75 -10.53
N VAL A 82 0.38 9.04 -9.53
CA VAL A 82 0.52 9.43 -8.13
C VAL A 82 1.88 8.95 -7.65
N LYS A 83 2.71 9.89 -7.21
CA LYS A 83 4.00 9.64 -6.60
C LYS A 83 3.94 9.91 -5.11
N ARG A 84 4.49 8.98 -4.34
CA ARG A 84 4.73 9.13 -2.91
C ARG A 84 6.19 9.55 -2.66
N ILE A 85 6.40 10.53 -1.81
CA ILE A 85 7.74 10.97 -1.37
C ILE A 85 7.77 10.99 0.15
N GLY A 86 8.85 10.47 0.75
CA GLY A 86 9.04 10.38 2.19
C GLY A 86 8.59 9.04 2.77
N SER A 87 9.24 8.63 3.87
CA SER A 87 8.92 7.43 4.65
C SER A 87 8.07 7.75 5.89
N ASP A 88 8.41 8.83 6.60
CA ASP A 88 7.87 9.09 7.95
C ASP A 88 6.67 10.04 7.93
N LEU A 89 6.67 11.00 7.00
CA LEU A 89 5.57 11.92 6.70
C LEU A 89 5.40 11.97 5.17
N PRO A 90 4.83 10.91 4.59
CA PRO A 90 4.74 10.81 3.15
C PRO A 90 3.77 11.84 2.60
N MET A 91 4.20 12.46 1.53
CA MET A 91 3.38 13.34 0.71
C MET A 91 3.11 12.68 -0.63
N THR A 92 1.89 12.85 -1.12
CA THR A 92 1.46 12.41 -2.43
C THR A 92 1.43 13.59 -3.40
N PHE A 93 1.79 13.31 -4.65
CA PHE A 93 1.83 14.30 -5.71
C PHE A 93 1.43 13.67 -7.04
N PHE A 94 0.89 14.47 -7.94
CA PHE A 94 0.75 14.06 -9.33
C PHE A 94 2.06 14.31 -10.07
N LEU A 95 2.62 13.28 -10.70
CA LEU A 95 3.86 13.35 -11.45
C LEU A 95 3.62 12.99 -12.93
N TRP A 96 4.03 13.90 -13.80
CA TRP A 96 4.19 13.63 -15.23
C TRP A 96 5.40 12.72 -15.47
N CYS A 97 5.21 11.62 -16.19
CA CYS A 97 6.26 10.62 -16.35
C CYS A 97 6.21 9.88 -17.69
N ASP A 98 7.33 9.22 -18.01
CA ASP A 98 7.41 8.24 -19.09
C ASP A 98 6.88 6.85 -18.64
N ALA A 99 6.91 5.89 -19.56
CA ALA A 99 6.44 4.53 -19.28
C ALA A 99 7.29 3.77 -18.24
N ASP A 100 8.49 4.26 -17.92
CA ASP A 100 9.36 3.70 -16.89
C ASP A 100 9.10 4.35 -15.50
N GLY A 101 8.19 5.34 -15.42
CA GLY A 101 7.87 6.08 -14.20
C GLY A 101 8.88 7.18 -13.86
N TYR A 102 9.78 7.52 -14.79
CA TYR A 102 10.72 8.63 -14.58
C TYR A 102 10.05 9.97 -14.89
N PRO A 103 10.36 11.02 -14.12
CA PRO A 103 9.75 12.33 -14.27
C PRO A 103 10.03 12.96 -15.63
N VAL A 104 9.04 13.66 -16.17
CA VAL A 104 9.11 14.40 -17.44
C VAL A 104 8.35 15.73 -17.30
N ASP A 105 8.91 16.82 -17.84
CA ASP A 105 8.24 18.11 -17.88
C ASP A 105 6.99 18.05 -18.80
N LYS A 106 5.84 18.50 -18.27
CA LYS A 106 4.55 18.56 -18.96
C LYS A 106 4.62 19.22 -20.34
N ARG A 107 5.54 20.17 -20.56
CA ARG A 107 5.71 20.86 -21.86
C ARG A 107 6.02 19.91 -23.02
N TYR A 108 6.56 18.73 -22.73
CA TYR A 108 6.86 17.72 -23.74
C TYR A 108 5.66 16.85 -24.07
N ILE A 109 4.54 16.99 -23.37
CA ILE A 109 3.39 16.08 -23.47
C ILE A 109 2.27 16.76 -24.24
N GLN A 110 1.81 16.10 -25.29
CA GLN A 110 0.52 16.38 -25.89
C GLN A 110 -0.52 15.42 -25.36
N LEU A 111 -1.49 15.99 -24.62
CA LEU A 111 -2.62 15.27 -24.05
C LEU A 111 -3.52 14.74 -25.17
N ALA A 112 -4.09 13.55 -24.95
CA ALA A 112 -5.08 13.00 -25.85
C ALA A 112 -6.36 13.86 -25.87
N GLU A 113 -7.04 13.91 -27.02
CA GLU A 113 -8.28 14.67 -27.15
C GLU A 113 -9.37 14.14 -26.22
N GLY A 114 -10.20 15.05 -25.70
CA GLY A 114 -11.31 14.72 -24.80
C GLY A 114 -10.91 14.46 -23.34
N LEU A 115 -9.63 14.54 -23.00
CA LEU A 115 -9.18 14.41 -21.61
C LEU A 115 -9.38 15.70 -20.83
N VAL A 116 -10.06 15.59 -19.68
CA VAL A 116 -10.23 16.68 -18.71
C VAL A 116 -9.33 16.40 -17.51
N MET A 117 -8.43 17.34 -17.20
CA MET A 117 -7.40 17.15 -16.16
C MET A 117 -7.99 16.83 -14.78
N GLU A 118 -9.08 17.52 -14.41
CA GLU A 118 -9.75 17.31 -13.12
C GLU A 118 -10.30 15.89 -13.00
N HIS A 119 -10.91 15.36 -14.07
CA HIS A 119 -11.41 13.98 -14.08
C HIS A 119 -10.25 12.98 -14.02
N LEU A 120 -9.16 13.21 -14.78
CA LEU A 120 -7.98 12.36 -14.74
C LEU A 120 -7.38 12.26 -13.34
N LYS A 121 -7.24 13.39 -12.64
CA LYS A 121 -6.73 13.42 -11.26
C LYS A 121 -7.65 12.69 -10.30
N ARG A 122 -8.96 12.89 -10.41
CA ARG A 122 -9.96 12.18 -9.60
C ARG A 122 -9.87 10.68 -9.82
N ASP A 123 -9.86 10.22 -11.07
CA ASP A 123 -9.80 8.79 -11.40
C ASP A 123 -8.51 8.16 -10.88
N LEU A 124 -7.38 8.86 -11.06
CA LEU A 124 -6.07 8.44 -10.59
C LEU A 124 -6.00 8.39 -9.06
N MET A 125 -6.56 9.38 -8.37
CA MET A 125 -6.68 9.42 -6.91
C MET A 125 -7.49 8.23 -6.41
N VAL A 126 -8.67 7.98 -6.98
CA VAL A 126 -9.54 6.86 -6.57
C VAL A 126 -8.84 5.53 -6.79
N MET A 127 -8.20 5.33 -7.96
CA MET A 127 -7.45 4.12 -8.26
C MET A 127 -6.31 3.89 -7.26
N TYR A 128 -5.51 4.93 -6.98
CA TYR A 128 -4.40 4.85 -6.04
C TYR A 128 -4.89 4.58 -4.62
N ASN A 129 -5.88 5.32 -4.12
CA ASN A 129 -6.41 5.22 -2.75
C ASN A 129 -7.00 3.84 -2.47
N ASN A 130 -7.77 3.29 -3.43
CA ASN A 130 -8.31 1.94 -3.30
C ASN A 130 -7.20 0.89 -3.21
N HIS A 131 -6.14 1.04 -4.01
CA HIS A 131 -5.00 0.13 -3.94
C HIS A 131 -4.21 0.30 -2.63
N GLU A 132 -4.06 1.53 -2.16
CA GLU A 132 -3.41 1.85 -0.88
C GLU A 132 -4.11 1.12 0.27
N MET A 133 -5.43 1.25 0.34
CA MET A 133 -6.21 0.62 1.40
C MET A 133 -6.02 -0.90 1.41
N SER A 134 -6.08 -1.56 0.25
CA SER A 134 -5.85 -3.00 0.14
C SER A 134 -4.46 -3.39 0.66
N LEU A 135 -3.41 -2.69 0.21
CA LEU A 135 -2.03 -2.99 0.60
C LEU A 135 -1.79 -2.76 2.10
N VAL A 136 -2.34 -1.70 2.68
CA VAL A 136 -2.27 -1.41 4.12
C VAL A 136 -2.95 -2.50 4.93
N MET A 137 -4.14 -2.93 4.50
CA MET A 137 -4.89 -3.98 5.18
C MET A 137 -4.09 -5.29 5.19
N GLU A 138 -3.62 -5.73 4.02
CA GLU A 138 -2.79 -6.93 3.87
C GLU A 138 -1.51 -6.85 4.72
N TYR A 139 -0.80 -5.71 4.70
CA TYR A 139 0.38 -5.47 5.50
C TYR A 139 0.09 -5.54 7.01
N ASN A 140 -0.98 -4.90 7.47
CA ASN A 140 -1.37 -4.88 8.87
C ASN A 140 -1.80 -6.27 9.36
N GLU A 141 -2.49 -7.05 8.54
CA GLU A 141 -2.81 -8.45 8.84
C GLU A 141 -1.54 -9.30 8.98
N ALA A 142 -0.62 -9.21 8.02
CA ALA A 142 0.67 -9.90 8.09
C ALA A 142 1.48 -9.46 9.32
N LEU A 143 1.42 -8.19 9.71
CA LEU A 143 2.09 -7.66 10.89
C LEU A 143 1.48 -8.21 12.19
N LYS A 144 0.15 -8.39 12.25
CA LYS A 144 -0.51 -9.07 13.38
C LYS A 144 0.02 -10.50 13.53
N VAL A 145 0.06 -11.26 12.45
CA VAL A 145 0.61 -12.63 12.43
C VAL A 145 2.06 -12.65 12.90
N ALA A 146 2.91 -11.74 12.41
CA ALA A 146 4.31 -11.66 12.84
C ALA A 146 4.46 -11.34 14.34
N LYS A 147 3.61 -10.46 14.89
CA LYS A 147 3.58 -10.16 16.33
C LYS A 147 3.16 -11.37 17.16
N ASP A 148 2.16 -12.12 16.71
CA ASP A 148 1.70 -13.34 17.36
C ASP A 148 2.81 -14.39 17.36
N ARG A 149 3.50 -14.59 16.23
CA ARG A 149 4.70 -15.45 16.12
C ARG A 149 5.82 -15.03 17.08
N LEU A 150 6.11 -13.73 17.20
CA LEU A 150 7.10 -13.22 18.17
C LEU A 150 6.68 -13.50 19.62
N ALA A 151 5.38 -13.43 19.92
CA ALA A 151 4.87 -13.71 21.26
C ALA A 151 4.92 -15.20 21.58
N LEU A 152 4.50 -16.07 20.66
CA LEU A 152 4.65 -17.53 20.75
C LEU A 152 6.11 -17.94 20.98
N ARG A 153 7.05 -17.35 20.23
CA ARG A 153 8.49 -17.59 20.42
C ARG A 153 8.99 -17.17 21.80
N ARG A 154 8.50 -16.05 22.33
CA ARG A 154 8.85 -15.61 23.70
C ARG A 154 8.29 -16.56 24.76
N CYS A 155 7.08 -17.08 24.56
CA CYS A 155 6.45 -18.06 25.46
C CYS A 155 7.24 -19.37 25.49
N GLU A 156 7.64 -19.89 24.31
CA GLU A 156 8.49 -21.07 24.18
C GLU A 156 9.81 -20.91 24.96
N LEU A 157 10.52 -19.80 24.76
CA LEU A 157 11.79 -19.52 25.44
C LEU A 157 11.62 -19.41 26.97
N LYS A 158 10.48 -18.89 27.43
CA LYS A 158 10.18 -18.70 28.86
C LYS A 158 9.51 -19.91 29.51
N ARG A 159 9.11 -20.91 28.73
CA ARG A 159 8.30 -22.07 29.18
C ARG A 159 7.03 -21.64 29.92
N VAL A 160 6.33 -20.67 29.34
CA VAL A 160 5.04 -20.17 29.84
C VAL A 160 3.99 -20.36 28.76
N ASP A 161 2.74 -20.54 29.18
CA ASP A 161 1.63 -20.65 28.23
C ASP A 161 1.46 -19.35 27.44
N TYR A 162 1.11 -19.50 26.17
CA TYR A 162 0.79 -18.37 25.32
C TYR A 162 -0.62 -17.87 25.64
N MET A 163 -0.71 -16.62 26.08
CA MET A 163 -1.96 -15.87 26.06
C MET A 163 -1.90 -14.90 24.91
N LEU A 164 -2.89 -14.95 24.01
CA LEU A 164 -3.04 -13.97 22.94
C LEU A 164 -3.00 -12.58 23.56
N PRO A 165 -2.09 -11.71 23.12
CA PRO A 165 -2.05 -10.36 23.65
C PRO A 165 -3.34 -9.66 23.24
N ALA A 166 -4.22 -9.39 24.22
CA ALA A 166 -5.41 -8.55 24.06
C ALA A 166 -5.03 -7.33 23.24
N ASP A 167 -5.57 -7.24 22.01
CA ASP A 167 -5.12 -6.39 20.90
C ASP A 167 -4.11 -5.34 21.34
N GLN A 168 -2.84 -5.76 21.42
CA GLN A 168 -1.80 -4.85 21.89
C GLN A 168 -1.73 -3.75 20.85
N GLY A 169 -2.22 -2.56 21.22
CA GLY A 169 -2.39 -1.33 20.43
C GLY A 169 -1.09 -0.77 19.86
N GLY A 170 -0.31 -1.62 19.20
CA GLY A 170 0.81 -1.23 18.38
C GLY A 170 0.28 -0.50 17.17
N LYS A 171 0.98 0.57 16.81
CA LYS A 171 0.65 1.39 15.64
C LYS A 171 0.41 0.48 14.44
N VAL A 172 -0.83 0.47 13.96
CA VAL A 172 -1.17 -0.01 12.63
C VAL A 172 -0.66 1.00 11.62
N ARG A 173 -0.27 0.54 10.44
CA ARG A 173 0.01 1.45 9.33
C ARG A 173 -1.31 2.10 8.93
N GLU A 174 -1.33 3.42 8.86
CA GLU A 174 -2.44 4.16 8.24
C GLU A 174 -2.21 4.29 6.73
N PRO A 175 -3.29 4.28 5.92
CA PRO A 175 -3.18 4.52 4.49
C PRO A 175 -2.74 5.96 4.20
N TRP A 176 -1.84 6.10 3.24
CA TRP A 176 -1.37 7.38 2.74
C TRP A 176 -2.13 7.76 1.48
N LEU A 177 -3.31 8.33 1.73
CA LEU A 177 -4.25 8.72 0.69
C LEU A 177 -3.74 9.94 -0.09
N CYS A 178 -3.95 9.88 -1.40
CA CYS A 178 -3.83 11.00 -2.30
C CYS A 178 -5.13 11.82 -2.31
N SER A 179 -5.01 13.11 -2.60
CA SER A 179 -6.11 14.05 -2.75
C SER A 179 -6.14 14.66 -4.14
N GLU A 180 -7.32 15.02 -4.64
CA GLU A 180 -7.46 15.81 -5.88
C GLU A 180 -6.74 17.17 -5.79
N ALA A 181 -6.58 17.69 -4.56
CA ALA A 181 -5.88 18.94 -4.29
C ALA A 181 -4.35 18.82 -4.32
N ASP A 182 -3.81 17.61 -4.47
CA ASP A 182 -2.37 17.40 -4.52
C ASP A 182 -1.76 18.10 -5.74
N THR A 183 -0.56 18.63 -5.53
CA THR A 183 0.10 19.44 -6.55
C THR A 183 0.65 18.58 -7.69
N GLU A 184 0.69 19.15 -8.89
CA GLU A 184 1.44 18.59 -10.03
C GLU A 184 2.93 18.94 -9.87
N LEU A 185 3.79 17.93 -9.95
CA LEU A 185 5.24 18.08 -10.05
C LEU A 185 5.67 18.09 -11.52
N ASN A 186 6.61 18.98 -11.84
CA ASN A 186 7.23 19.12 -13.16
C ASN A 186 8.70 18.68 -13.10
#